data_AF-A0A950HMB7-F1
#
_entry.id   AF-A0A950HMB7-F1
#
_cell.length_a   1.000
_cell.length_b   1.000
_cell.length_c   1.000
_cell.angle_alpha   90.00
_cell.angle_beta   90.00
_cell.angle_gamma   90.00
#
_symmetry.space_group_name_H-M   'P 1'
#
loop_
_entity.id
_entity.type
_entity.pdbx_description
1 polymer ?
#
loop_
_entity_poly.entity_id
_entity_poly.type
_entity_poly.pdbx_seq_one_letter_code
_entity_poly.pdbx_strand_id
1 'polypeptide(L)'
;MNSSNGANGIIGTGNASGPAIVMMSTSSHNAAGFGVIADGPQTTIQVGGSSITGNINGVGVSNGGVLESYRTNQINGNSNDGIAALTPIELH
;
A
#
# COMPACT_ATOMS: atom_id res chain seq x y z
N MET A 1 11.28 5.85 -1.53
CA MET A 1 11.05 6.25 -0.12
C MET A 1 11.39 5.07 0.77
N ASN A 2 11.85 5.28 2.01
CA ASN A 2 12.03 4.24 3.05
C ASN A 2 11.18 4.65 4.26
N SER A 3 10.33 3.76 4.77
CA SER A 3 9.56 4.03 6.00
C SER A 3 10.12 3.25 7.19
N SER A 4 9.98 3.82 8.38
CA SER A 4 10.34 3.26 9.70
C SER A 4 9.57 4.05 10.77
N ASN A 5 8.25 4.14 10.60
CA ASN A 5 7.41 5.02 11.40
C ASN A 5 6.69 4.25 12.52
N GLY A 6 6.30 4.96 13.58
CA GLY A 6 5.43 4.40 14.63
C GLY A 6 3.97 4.17 14.19
N ALA A 7 3.60 4.60 12.98
CA ALA A 7 2.24 4.50 12.42
C ALA A 7 2.27 3.79 11.05
N ASN A 8 1.75 4.41 9.98
CA ASN A 8 1.80 3.87 8.63
C ASN A 8 3.02 4.41 7.85
N GLY A 9 3.44 3.67 6.83
CA GLY A 9 4.51 4.09 5.92
C GLY A 9 4.02 5.09 4.88
N ILE A 10 3.16 4.64 3.98
CA ILE A 10 2.52 5.46 2.93
C ILE A 10 1.01 5.44 3.15
N ILE A 11 0.39 6.61 3.14
CA ILE A 11 -1.04 6.78 3.37
C ILE A 11 -1.60 7.64 2.23
N GLY A 12 -2.59 7.11 1.52
CA GLY A 12 -3.50 7.92 0.72
C GLY A 12 -4.73 8.22 1.57
N THR A 13 -5.09 9.51 1.70
CA THR A 13 -6.25 9.93 2.48
C THR A 13 -7.14 10.91 1.69
N GLY A 14 -8.46 10.76 1.79
CA GLY A 14 -9.45 11.74 1.35
C GLY A 14 -10.16 11.43 0.03
N ASN A 15 -11.10 12.30 -0.38
CA ASN A 15 -11.76 12.24 -1.69
C ASN A 15 -10.81 12.73 -2.79
N ALA A 16 -9.80 11.93 -3.14
CA ALA A 16 -8.89 12.29 -4.22
C ALA A 16 -9.62 12.18 -5.56
N SER A 17 -9.57 13.22 -6.39
CA SER A 17 -10.12 13.24 -7.76
C SER A 17 -9.40 12.27 -8.73
N GLY A 18 -8.42 11.49 -8.25
CA GLY A 18 -7.63 10.57 -9.06
C GLY A 18 -6.67 9.70 -8.24
N PRO A 19 -6.09 8.65 -8.86
CA PRO A 19 -5.21 7.71 -8.19
C PRO A 19 -3.87 8.32 -7.81
N ALA A 20 -3.38 8.00 -6.61
CA ALA A 20 -2.00 8.20 -6.21
C ALA A 20 -1.15 7.00 -6.66
N ILE A 21 0.06 7.25 -7.16
CA ILE A 21 0.94 6.20 -7.65
C ILE A 21 2.20 6.10 -6.78
N VAL A 22 2.46 4.90 -6.26
CA VAL A 22 3.65 4.53 -5.50
C VAL A 22 4.48 3.58 -6.35
N MET A 23 5.57 4.09 -6.95
CA MET A 23 6.50 3.28 -7.74
C MET A 23 7.87 3.18 -7.10
N MET A 24 8.52 2.02 -7.28
CA MET A 24 9.94 1.79 -6.95
C MET A 24 10.31 2.28 -5.55
N SER A 25 9.45 2.00 -4.58
CA SER A 25 9.57 2.49 -3.21
C SER A 25 9.69 1.34 -2.21
N THR A 26 10.23 1.63 -1.03
CA THR A 26 10.35 0.68 0.06
C THR A 26 9.57 1.18 1.27
N SER A 27 8.63 0.39 1.77
CA SER A 27 7.92 0.69 3.02
C SER A 27 8.14 -0.42 4.02
N SER A 28 8.84 -0.13 5.11
CA SER A 28 9.24 -1.16 6.05
C SER A 28 9.09 -0.77 7.52
N HIS A 29 9.10 -1.76 8.41
CA HIS A 29 9.21 -1.55 9.86
C HIS A 29 8.25 -0.50 10.44
N ASN A 30 7.01 -0.47 9.93
CA ASN A 30 5.97 0.40 10.46
C ASN A 30 5.26 -0.31 11.63
N ALA A 31 5.62 0.12 12.84
CA ALA A 31 5.47 -0.67 14.09
C ALA A 31 4.04 -0.79 14.64
N ALA A 32 3.07 -0.05 14.09
CA ALA A 32 1.66 -0.17 14.48
C ALA A 32 0.69 -0.04 13.29
N GLY A 33 1.20 0.04 12.07
CA GLY A 33 0.40 0.43 10.90
C GLY A 33 0.65 -0.44 9.68
N PHE A 34 0.15 0.07 8.56
CA PHE A 34 0.34 -0.48 7.24
C PHE A 34 1.63 0.04 6.60
N GLY A 35 2.30 -0.81 5.84
CA GLY A 35 3.31 -0.36 4.91
C GLY A 35 2.73 0.61 3.88
N VAL A 36 1.58 0.25 3.29
CA VAL A 36 0.78 1.13 2.42
C VAL A 36 -0.70 0.96 2.72
N ILE A 37 -1.42 2.08 2.91
CA ILE A 37 -2.88 2.07 3.11
C ILE A 37 -3.58 3.12 2.25
N ALA A 38 -4.65 2.70 1.57
CA ALA A 38 -5.62 3.57 0.94
C ALA A 38 -6.82 3.78 1.90
N ASP A 39 -6.97 4.98 2.45
CA ASP A 39 -7.97 5.29 3.47
C ASP A 39 -8.91 6.43 3.04
N GLY A 40 -10.12 6.06 2.66
CA GLY A 40 -11.21 7.00 2.39
C GLY A 40 -11.91 6.78 1.05
N PRO A 41 -13.16 7.28 0.93
CA PRO A 41 -13.92 7.15 -0.30
C PRO A 41 -13.18 7.85 -1.45
N GLN A 42 -13.13 7.22 -2.62
CA GLN A 42 -12.42 7.71 -3.81
C GLN A 42 -10.88 7.78 -3.67
N THR A 43 -10.29 7.30 -2.58
CA THR A 43 -8.84 7.12 -2.51
C THR A 43 -8.46 5.88 -3.33
N THR A 44 -7.67 6.05 -4.39
CA THR A 44 -7.05 4.93 -5.10
C THR A 44 -5.54 5.03 -4.98
N ILE A 45 -4.86 3.95 -4.60
CA ILE A 45 -3.39 3.86 -4.61
C ILE A 45 -2.98 2.74 -5.57
N GLN A 46 -2.15 3.07 -6.55
CA GLN A 46 -1.49 2.11 -7.43
C GLN A 46 -0.06 1.89 -6.96
N VAL A 47 0.30 0.65 -6.62
CA VAL A 47 1.63 0.28 -6.16
C VAL A 47 2.33 -0.54 -7.23
N GLY A 48 3.56 -0.16 -7.63
CA GLY A 48 4.35 -0.88 -8.63
C GLY A 48 5.85 -0.94 -8.32
N GLY A 49 6.48 -2.07 -8.62
CA GLY A 49 7.93 -2.30 -8.43
C GLY A 49 8.45 -1.98 -7.03
N SER A 50 7.62 -2.08 -5.99
CA SER A 50 7.92 -1.63 -4.63
C SER A 50 8.14 -2.80 -3.67
N SER A 51 8.89 -2.57 -2.59
CA SER A 51 9.12 -3.53 -1.52
C SER A 51 8.39 -3.09 -0.24
N ILE A 52 7.51 -3.94 0.29
CA ILE A 52 6.71 -3.67 1.48
C ILE A 52 6.93 -4.83 2.45
N THR A 53 7.74 -4.62 3.48
CA THR A 53 8.28 -5.71 4.31
C THR A 53 8.52 -5.30 5.77
N GLY A 54 8.43 -6.22 6.72
CA GLY A 54 8.72 -5.95 8.14
C GLY A 54 7.70 -5.05 8.84
N ASN A 55 6.52 -4.82 8.25
CA ASN A 55 5.44 -4.05 8.87
C ASN A 55 4.51 -4.96 9.69
N ILE A 56 3.74 -4.41 10.64
CA ILE A 56 2.66 -5.18 11.28
C ILE A 56 1.59 -5.57 10.25
N ASN A 57 1.16 -4.59 9.45
CA ASN A 57 0.30 -4.83 8.30
C ASN A 57 1.07 -4.44 7.02
N GLY A 58 1.02 -5.27 5.98
CA GLY A 58 1.68 -5.03 4.70
C GLY A 58 0.93 -3.96 3.92
N VAL A 59 -0.06 -4.37 3.15
CA VAL A 59 -0.97 -3.45 2.44
C VAL A 59 -2.39 -3.48 2.99
N GLY A 60 -3.12 -2.39 2.87
CA GLY A 60 -4.48 -2.29 3.37
C GLY A 60 -5.36 -1.29 2.63
N VAL A 61 -6.65 -1.50 2.78
CA VAL A 61 -7.70 -0.56 2.38
C VAL A 61 -8.60 -0.28 3.58
N SER A 62 -9.04 0.96 3.72
CA SER A 62 -9.98 1.39 4.76
C SER A 62 -10.95 2.43 4.20
N ASN A 63 -12.13 2.54 4.84
CA ASN A 63 -13.13 3.57 4.57
C ASN A 63 -13.51 3.75 3.09
N GLY A 64 -13.58 2.66 2.32
CA GLY A 64 -13.97 2.69 0.90
C GLY A 64 -12.84 3.07 -0.08
N GLY A 65 -11.58 3.02 0.37
CA GLY A 65 -10.42 3.15 -0.50
C GLY A 65 -10.17 1.91 -1.37
N VAL A 66 -9.36 2.11 -2.41
CA VAL A 66 -8.93 1.08 -3.36
C VAL A 66 -7.40 1.06 -3.39
N LEU A 67 -6.84 -0.14 -3.31
CA LEU A 67 -5.41 -0.36 -3.49
C LEU A 67 -5.20 -1.36 -4.61
N GLU A 68 -4.60 -0.90 -5.69
CA GLU A 68 -4.23 -1.68 -6.86
C GLU A 68 -2.73 -1.97 -6.80
N SER A 69 -2.34 -3.22 -7.00
CA SER A 69 -0.94 -3.63 -6.94
C SER A 69 -0.55 -4.31 -8.24
N TYR A 70 0.47 -3.78 -8.90
CA TYR A 70 1.10 -4.47 -10.01
C TYR A 70 1.84 -5.72 -9.51
N ARG A 71 1.94 -6.76 -10.35
CA ARG A 71 2.60 -8.05 -10.02
C ARG A 71 4.07 -7.92 -9.62
N THR A 72 4.70 -6.78 -9.89
CA THR A 72 6.13 -6.52 -9.66
C THR A 72 6.47 -6.11 -8.22
N ASN A 73 5.49 -6.00 -7.32
CA ASN A 73 5.74 -5.67 -5.93
C ASN A 73 6.20 -6.87 -5.11
N GLN A 74 7.10 -6.63 -4.16
CA GLN A 74 7.48 -7.58 -3.13
C GLN A 74 6.78 -7.20 -1.82
N ILE A 75 5.62 -7.80 -1.57
CA ILE A 75 4.85 -7.59 -0.34
C ILE A 75 4.97 -8.86 0.50
N ASN A 76 6.11 -9.03 1.15
CA ASN A 76 6.43 -10.22 1.93
C ASN A 76 7.18 -9.87 3.22
N GLY A 77 7.10 -10.75 4.20
CA GLY A 77 7.80 -10.58 5.48
C GLY A 77 7.15 -9.53 6.39
N ASN A 78 5.89 -9.18 6.18
CA ASN A 78 5.07 -8.44 7.16
C ASN A 78 4.40 -9.44 8.11
N SER A 79 3.95 -9.02 9.30
CA SER A 79 3.19 -9.91 10.20
C SER A 79 1.87 -10.36 9.58
N ASN A 80 1.27 -9.49 8.77
CA ASN A 80 0.19 -9.79 7.83
C ASN A 80 0.51 -9.06 6.52
N ASP A 81 0.68 -9.75 5.40
CA ASP A 81 1.00 -9.10 4.12
C ASP A 81 -0.17 -8.25 3.57
N GLY A 82 -1.39 -8.47 4.08
CA GLY A 82 -2.57 -7.66 3.79
C GLY A 82 -3.66 -8.39 3.00
N ILE A 83 -4.87 -7.80 2.99
CA ILE A 83 -6.03 -8.25 2.21
C ILE A 83 -6.35 -7.16 1.17
N ALA A 84 -5.40 -6.84 0.30
CA ALA A 84 -5.77 -6.16 -0.93
C ALA A 84 -6.17 -7.26 -1.92
N ALA A 85 -7.36 -7.18 -2.50
CA ALA A 85 -7.64 -7.92 -3.72
C ALA A 85 -6.61 -7.43 -4.73
N LEU A 86 -5.52 -8.19 -4.90
CA LEU A 86 -4.50 -7.96 -5.91
C LEU A 86 -5.16 -8.29 -7.26
N THR A 87 -6.19 -7.56 -7.68
CA THR A 87 -6.64 -7.59 -9.05
C THR A 87 -5.47 -7.08 -9.85
N PRO A 88 -4.74 -7.95 -10.57
CA PRO A 88 -3.61 -7.49 -11.34
C PRO A 88 -4.19 -6.52 -12.36
N ILE A 89 -3.65 -5.30 -12.42
CA ILE A 89 -3.78 -4.54 -13.66
C ILE A 89 -3.01 -5.35 -14.69
N GLU A 90 -3.73 -6.15 -15.49
CA GLU A 90 -3.20 -6.77 -16.68
C GLU A 90 -2.82 -5.62 -17.62
N LEU A 91 -1.53 -5.53 -17.94
CA LEU A 91 -1.02 -4.59 -18.94
C LEU A 91 -1.61 -5.03 -20.28
N HIS A 92 -2.49 -4.23 -20.90
CA HIS A 92 -2.88 -4.41 -22.30
C HIS A 92 -1.68 -4.14 -23.21
#